data_AF-A0A957HFW5-F1
#
_entry.id   AF-A0A957HFW5-F1
#
_cell.length_a   1.000
_cell.length_b   1.000
_cell.length_c   1.000
_cell.angle_alpha   90.00
_cell.angle_beta   90.00
_cell.angle_gamma   90.00
#
_symmetry.space_group_name_H-M   'P 1'
#
loop_
_entity.id
_entity.type
_entity.pdbx_description
1 polymer ?
#
loop_
_entity_poly.entity_id
_entity_poly.type
_entity_poly.pdbx_seq_one_letter_code
_entity_poly.pdbx_strand_id
1 'polypeptide(L)'
;SAQSSSGLGVGQGFGTEVGINLTALNQIQNDINNGVYDRLCTEEEHNRVQWHTLVDPVRKCHYDHQHGDDPNYVNDIFGEPGAWFGSPGQSISYPWQTFAASDPYASNAQALAAGAMENDKKHEGYGWVVRRDQPCPNGNCITDFRLEYHGIFGAAGAVTRYHSYSAEIRVCVNPSDPSTCGIFRSGGWADFGRLFTTPPNVVDCSHEVQDIPISLPADTQFFNLNRPDSRDEIRCHPNLAAMTSSTGNIGQRPLAEWWAHGHGDHIRFQLRSYNPLGNIDPNNPSQWQLFCKPEDANCDFNQSMMSVFMGYVLHIHEFLASNVRVDANGDGRTDLMGYVSRWGDYNQSCTAPGLDCIPFQYENIPLNLDYNNDGRNEEARYAHTVCDQCQRVDYDLSPPGQQWLTWFYRYAGIAIDPPAQPTQQPEPTQQPEPTEEP
;
A
#
# COMPACT_ATOMS: atom_id res chain seq x y z
N SER A 1 24.01 -17.76 -8.86
CA SER A 1 23.37 -17.73 -7.54
C SER A 1 21.88 -17.63 -7.78
N ALA A 2 21.10 -18.63 -7.39
CA ALA A 2 19.65 -18.61 -7.58
C ALA A 2 19.05 -17.56 -6.64
N GLN A 3 18.42 -16.52 -7.19
CA GLN A 3 17.58 -15.60 -6.43
C GLN A 3 16.51 -16.43 -5.72
N SER A 4 16.54 -16.45 -4.40
CA SER A 4 15.41 -16.85 -3.58
C SER A 4 14.32 -15.78 -3.76
N SER A 5 13.59 -15.81 -4.87
CA SER A 5 12.45 -14.92 -5.06
C SER A 5 11.34 -15.39 -4.11
N SER A 6 11.21 -14.74 -2.96
CA SER A 6 10.09 -14.92 -2.03
C SER A 6 8.75 -14.42 -2.60
N GLY A 7 8.74 -13.90 -3.83
CA GLY A 7 7.55 -13.48 -4.57
C GLY A 7 6.83 -14.62 -5.32
N LEU A 8 5.57 -14.38 -5.65
CA LEU A 8 4.74 -15.19 -6.55
C LEU A 8 5.07 -14.94 -8.03
N GLY A 9 6.06 -14.09 -8.30
CA GLY A 9 6.77 -13.96 -9.57
C GLY A 9 6.12 -12.95 -10.51
N VAL A 10 6.74 -12.77 -11.69
CA VAL A 10 6.25 -11.89 -12.76
C VAL A 10 5.02 -12.50 -13.43
N GLY A 11 4.03 -11.69 -13.78
CA GLY A 11 2.87 -12.17 -14.54
C GLY A 11 2.19 -11.11 -15.40
N GLN A 12 1.19 -11.55 -16.18
CA GLN A 12 0.44 -10.72 -17.12
C GLN A 12 -0.97 -11.28 -17.32
N GLY A 13 -1.94 -10.42 -17.61
CA GLY A 13 -3.27 -10.85 -18.09
C GLY A 13 -4.21 -11.43 -17.03
N PHE A 14 -3.93 -11.22 -15.74
CA PHE A 14 -4.79 -11.70 -14.64
C PHE A 14 -5.96 -10.76 -14.28
N GLY A 15 -5.99 -9.56 -14.87
CA GLY A 15 -7.01 -8.55 -14.60
C GLY A 15 -6.37 -7.18 -14.41
N THR A 16 -7.15 -6.11 -14.60
CA THR A 16 -6.61 -4.74 -14.46
C THR A 16 -6.45 -4.33 -13.01
N GLU A 17 -7.12 -4.98 -12.05
CA GLU A 17 -7.03 -4.67 -10.60
C GLU A 17 -6.32 -5.78 -9.81
N VAL A 18 -5.42 -6.51 -10.48
CA VAL A 18 -4.73 -7.68 -9.92
C VAL A 18 -3.22 -7.48 -10.02
N GLY A 19 -2.54 -7.44 -8.88
CA GLY A 19 -1.09 -7.26 -8.78
C GLY A 19 -0.32 -8.50 -8.33
N ILE A 20 -0.84 -9.69 -8.67
CA ILE A 20 -0.31 -10.97 -8.20
C ILE A 20 -0.53 -12.05 -9.25
N ASN A 21 0.33 -13.07 -9.23
CA ASN A 21 0.14 -14.26 -10.04
C ASN A 21 -1.01 -15.13 -9.48
N LEU A 22 -2.20 -15.00 -10.06
CA LEU A 22 -3.40 -15.73 -9.60
C LEU A 22 -3.24 -17.25 -9.67
N THR A 23 -2.44 -17.77 -10.60
CA THR A 23 -2.20 -19.22 -10.68
C THR A 23 -1.45 -19.71 -9.44
N ALA A 24 -0.41 -18.98 -9.03
CA ALA A 24 0.35 -19.30 -7.82
C ALA A 24 -0.47 -19.09 -6.55
N LEU A 25 -1.24 -18.00 -6.48
CA LEU A 25 -2.12 -17.72 -5.35
C LEU A 25 -3.21 -18.80 -5.16
N ASN A 26 -3.83 -19.24 -6.26
CA ASN A 26 -4.82 -20.32 -6.21
C ASN A 26 -4.20 -21.65 -5.75
N GLN A 27 -2.94 -21.92 -6.11
CA GLN A 27 -2.23 -23.09 -5.60
C GLN A 27 -2.00 -22.98 -4.09
N ILE A 28 -1.61 -21.81 -3.58
CA ILE A 28 -1.49 -21.56 -2.14
C ILE A 28 -2.82 -21.81 -1.43
N GLN A 29 -3.95 -21.33 -1.98
CA GLN A 29 -5.26 -21.56 -1.41
C GLN A 29 -5.60 -23.06 -1.33
N ASN A 30 -5.25 -23.83 -2.36
CA ASN A 30 -5.43 -25.29 -2.35
C ASN A 30 -4.56 -25.96 -1.27
N ASP A 31 -3.32 -25.52 -1.10
CA ASP A 31 -2.40 -26.04 -0.08
C ASP A 31 -2.91 -25.71 1.33
N ILE A 32 -3.45 -24.51 1.55
CA ILE A 32 -4.12 -24.11 2.81
C ILE A 32 -5.28 -25.05 3.14
N ASN A 33 -6.15 -25.32 2.17
CA ASN A 33 -7.29 -26.23 2.35
C ASN A 33 -6.86 -27.68 2.68
N ASN A 34 -5.61 -28.05 2.38
CA ASN A 34 -5.02 -29.35 2.69
C ASN A 34 -4.22 -29.36 4.02
N GLY A 35 -4.27 -28.28 4.81
CA GLY A 35 -3.59 -28.18 6.10
C GLY A 35 -2.08 -27.98 6.01
N VAL A 36 -1.56 -27.55 4.85
CA VAL A 36 -0.11 -27.37 4.63
C VAL A 36 0.47 -26.27 5.52
N TYR A 37 -0.34 -25.29 5.93
CA TYR A 37 0.09 -24.08 6.62
C TYR A 37 -0.46 -23.95 8.05
N ASP A 38 -0.87 -25.01 8.73
CA ASP A 38 -1.63 -24.94 9.99
C ASP A 38 -0.89 -24.36 11.21
N ARG A 39 0.41 -24.05 11.09
CA ARG A 39 1.20 -23.44 12.17
C ARG A 39 1.51 -21.97 11.89
N LEU A 40 1.60 -21.19 12.96
CA LEU A 40 2.16 -19.83 12.89
C LEU A 40 3.65 -19.86 12.54
N CYS A 41 4.09 -18.88 11.77
CA CYS A 41 5.51 -18.61 11.57
C CYS A 41 6.13 -18.04 12.85
N THR A 42 7.38 -18.42 13.15
CA THR A 42 8.12 -17.82 14.27
C THR A 42 8.67 -16.45 13.89
N GLU A 43 9.12 -15.67 14.88
CA GLU A 43 9.75 -14.37 14.64
C GLU A 43 11.00 -14.50 13.74
N GLU A 44 11.77 -15.58 13.87
CA GLU A 44 12.94 -15.85 13.03
C GLU A 44 12.57 -16.22 11.58
N GLU A 45 11.34 -16.65 11.35
CA GLU A 45 10.78 -16.97 10.03
C GLU A 45 10.14 -15.75 9.37
N HIS A 46 10.06 -14.62 10.08
CA HIS A 46 9.42 -13.39 9.66
C HIS A 46 10.46 -12.29 9.41
N ASN A 47 10.68 -11.94 8.14
CA ASN A 47 11.62 -10.89 7.78
C ASN A 47 10.91 -9.56 7.59
N ARG A 48 11.07 -8.66 8.58
CA ARG A 48 10.39 -7.35 8.66
C ARG A 48 10.75 -6.32 7.58
N VAL A 49 11.61 -6.67 6.64
CA VAL A 49 11.95 -5.81 5.48
C VAL A 49 11.58 -6.44 4.14
N GLN A 50 10.88 -7.57 4.17
CA GLN A 50 10.48 -8.32 2.98
C GLN A 50 8.97 -8.54 2.95
N TRP A 51 8.43 -8.40 1.74
CA TRP A 51 7.06 -8.70 1.43
C TRP A 51 6.82 -10.19 1.60
N HIS A 52 5.64 -10.52 2.09
CA HIS A 52 5.10 -11.85 2.12
C HIS A 52 3.58 -11.80 1.94
N THR A 53 3.03 -12.90 1.45
CA THR A 53 1.58 -13.16 1.53
C THR A 53 1.22 -13.62 2.95
N LEU A 54 -0.03 -14.03 3.18
CA LEU A 54 -0.46 -14.53 4.50
C LEU A 54 0.25 -15.82 4.93
N VAL A 55 0.94 -16.51 4.02
CA VAL A 55 1.68 -17.74 4.29
C VAL A 55 3.12 -17.69 3.76
N ASP A 56 3.99 -18.49 4.37
CA ASP A 56 5.34 -18.78 3.86
C ASP A 56 5.33 -20.12 3.11
N PRO A 57 5.36 -20.12 1.75
CA PRO A 57 5.34 -21.34 0.95
C PRO A 57 6.59 -22.22 1.08
N VAL A 58 7.71 -21.68 1.59
CA VAL A 58 8.95 -22.41 1.82
C VAL A 58 8.92 -23.11 3.16
N ARG A 59 8.53 -22.38 4.21
CA ARG A 59 8.56 -22.88 5.61
C ARG A 59 7.28 -23.58 6.04
N LYS A 60 6.22 -23.49 5.23
CA LYS A 60 4.92 -24.12 5.47
C LYS A 60 4.30 -23.66 6.80
N CYS A 61 4.19 -22.34 6.94
CA CYS A 61 3.55 -21.65 8.07
C CYS A 61 2.73 -20.44 7.61
N HIS A 62 1.92 -19.85 8.48
CA HIS A 62 1.16 -18.62 8.24
C HIS A 62 1.56 -17.46 9.17
N TYR A 63 1.38 -16.24 8.69
CA TYR A 63 1.59 -15.00 9.44
C TYR A 63 0.27 -14.48 10.03
N ASP A 64 0.33 -13.49 10.92
CA ASP A 64 -0.85 -12.80 11.48
C ASP A 64 -1.28 -11.56 10.67
N HIS A 65 -0.58 -11.28 9.56
CA HIS A 65 -0.77 -10.14 8.65
C HIS A 65 -0.28 -10.47 7.23
N GLN A 66 -0.49 -9.55 6.30
CA GLN A 66 -0.15 -9.66 4.87
C GLN A 66 0.19 -8.28 4.29
N HIS A 67 0.89 -8.24 3.15
CA HIS A 67 1.37 -7.00 2.53
C HIS A 67 0.81 -6.69 1.13
N GLY A 68 -0.33 -7.26 0.77
CA GLY A 68 -1.10 -6.97 -0.43
C GLY A 68 -0.54 -7.65 -1.68
N ASP A 69 -0.58 -6.91 -2.80
CA ASP A 69 -0.05 -7.35 -4.09
C ASP A 69 1.45 -7.70 -4.00
N ASP A 70 1.96 -8.57 -4.88
CA ASP A 70 3.38 -8.92 -4.90
C ASP A 70 4.18 -7.83 -5.64
N PRO A 71 5.07 -7.07 -4.99
CA PRO A 71 5.89 -6.06 -5.67
C PRO A 71 6.80 -6.66 -6.75
N ASN A 72 7.06 -7.97 -6.70
CA ASN A 72 7.85 -8.68 -7.71
C ASN A 72 7.09 -8.98 -9.00
N TYR A 73 5.77 -8.76 -9.04
CA TYR A 73 4.90 -9.01 -10.20
C TYR A 73 5.29 -8.19 -11.44
N VAL A 74 6.00 -7.08 -11.24
CA VAL A 74 6.45 -6.12 -12.26
C VAL A 74 7.98 -5.98 -12.31
N ASN A 75 8.74 -6.97 -11.82
CA ASN A 75 10.21 -6.92 -11.80
C ASN A 75 10.85 -6.86 -13.19
N ASP A 76 10.18 -7.35 -14.23
CA ASP A 76 10.64 -7.21 -15.62
C ASP A 76 10.58 -5.76 -16.12
N ILE A 77 9.83 -4.88 -15.44
CA ILE A 77 9.70 -3.45 -15.76
C ILE A 77 10.60 -2.62 -14.84
N PHE A 78 10.46 -2.80 -13.53
CA PHE A 78 11.10 -1.93 -12.53
C PHE A 78 12.39 -2.48 -11.93
N GLY A 79 12.68 -3.77 -12.12
CA GLY A 79 13.71 -4.49 -11.40
C GLY A 79 13.27 -4.92 -10.00
N GLU A 80 14.17 -5.57 -9.27
CA GLU A 80 13.91 -6.05 -7.90
C GLU A 80 13.54 -4.88 -6.96
N PRO A 81 12.54 -5.05 -6.06
CA PRO A 81 12.23 -4.04 -5.07
C PRO A 81 13.49 -3.65 -4.28
N GLY A 82 13.63 -2.36 -4.04
CA GLY A 82 14.75 -1.82 -3.28
C GLY A 82 16.03 -1.54 -4.06
N ALA A 83 16.18 -2.09 -5.26
CA ALA A 83 17.38 -1.91 -6.06
C ALA A 83 17.61 -0.45 -6.46
N TRP A 84 16.54 0.31 -6.75
CA TRP A 84 16.63 1.68 -7.24
C TRP A 84 17.17 2.69 -6.22
N PHE A 85 17.17 2.36 -4.93
CA PHE A 85 17.81 3.16 -3.88
C PHE A 85 18.98 2.43 -3.18
N GLY A 86 19.48 1.34 -3.77
CA GLY A 86 20.69 0.67 -3.29
C GLY A 86 20.50 -0.34 -2.17
N SER A 87 19.27 -0.80 -1.90
CA SER A 87 18.99 -1.94 -1.00
C SER A 87 18.20 -3.04 -1.73
N PRO A 88 18.78 -3.75 -2.70
CA PRO A 88 18.08 -4.84 -3.40
C PRO A 88 17.50 -5.87 -2.44
N GLY A 89 16.24 -6.25 -2.65
CA GLY A 89 15.53 -7.24 -1.85
C GLY A 89 14.86 -6.68 -0.60
N GLN A 90 15.06 -5.39 -0.30
CA GLN A 90 14.21 -4.66 0.65
C GLN A 90 12.94 -4.25 -0.08
N SER A 91 11.81 -4.87 0.26
CA SER A 91 10.54 -4.65 -0.43
C SER A 91 9.45 -4.09 0.47
N ILE A 92 9.78 -3.74 1.70
CA ILE A 92 8.99 -2.91 2.62
C ILE A 92 9.96 -2.15 3.51
N SER A 93 9.46 -1.17 4.27
CA SER A 93 10.23 -0.54 5.34
C SER A 93 11.39 0.35 4.86
N TYR A 94 11.19 1.06 3.74
CA TYR A 94 12.17 1.93 3.10
C TYR A 94 12.80 3.01 4.01
N PRO A 95 14.04 3.45 3.73
CA PRO A 95 14.82 4.33 4.61
C PRO A 95 14.21 5.69 4.96
N TRP A 96 13.25 6.18 4.17
CA TRP A 96 12.53 7.43 4.41
C TRP A 96 11.18 7.25 5.09
N GLN A 97 10.86 6.01 5.49
CA GLN A 97 9.58 5.69 6.10
C GLN A 97 9.64 5.86 7.61
N THR A 98 8.59 6.49 8.14
CA THR A 98 8.08 6.44 9.52
C THR A 98 9.10 6.21 10.64
N PHE A 99 9.23 7.23 11.50
CA PHE A 99 10.13 7.31 12.64
C PHE A 99 9.34 7.35 13.95
N ALA A 100 9.96 7.00 15.09
CA ALA A 100 9.26 7.11 16.36
C ALA A 100 9.12 8.58 16.80
N ALA A 101 7.95 9.16 16.49
CA ALA A 101 7.48 10.39 17.10
C ALA A 101 6.83 10.05 18.46
N SER A 102 7.43 10.49 19.58
CA SER A 102 6.84 10.29 20.92
C SER A 102 5.68 11.24 21.21
N ASP A 103 5.57 12.32 20.44
CA ASP A 103 4.38 13.15 20.33
C ASP A 103 4.35 13.80 18.93
N PRO A 104 3.19 14.31 18.49
CA PRO A 104 2.99 14.87 17.14
C PRO A 104 3.94 16.01 16.73
N TYR A 105 4.69 16.58 17.68
CA TYR A 105 5.56 17.75 17.52
C TYR A 105 7.05 17.45 17.80
N ALA A 106 7.41 16.23 18.18
CA ALA A 106 8.79 15.90 18.55
C ALA A 106 9.69 15.66 17.33
N SER A 107 10.92 16.20 17.39
CA SER A 107 12.02 15.75 16.52
C SER A 107 12.42 14.32 16.89
N ASN A 108 12.57 13.44 15.90
CA ASN A 108 12.97 12.05 16.15
C ASN A 108 14.45 11.88 16.48
N ALA A 109 15.19 12.95 16.75
CA ALA A 109 16.61 12.86 17.09
C ALA A 109 16.88 11.91 18.27
N GLN A 110 15.96 11.77 19.22
CA GLN A 110 16.07 10.84 20.35
C GLN A 110 15.70 9.39 19.99
N ALA A 111 14.69 9.17 19.14
CA ALA A 111 14.36 7.85 18.60
C ALA A 111 15.46 7.32 17.67
N LEU A 112 16.05 8.21 16.86
CA LEU A 112 17.23 7.96 16.04
C LEU A 112 18.44 7.58 16.90
N ALA A 113 18.62 8.22 18.07
CA ALA A 113 19.65 7.86 19.04
C ALA A 113 19.39 6.52 19.77
N ALA A 114 18.14 6.05 19.80
CA ALA A 114 17.71 4.78 20.41
C ALA A 114 17.52 3.64 19.40
N GLY A 115 17.58 3.93 18.09
CA GLY A 115 17.51 2.93 17.01
C GLY A 115 16.14 2.31 16.76
N ALA A 116 15.04 2.87 17.29
CA ALA A 116 13.69 2.35 17.09
C ALA A 116 12.96 3.14 15.99
N MET A 117 12.62 2.49 14.89
CA MET A 117 11.85 3.05 13.78
C MET A 117 10.36 2.74 13.98
N GLU A 118 9.45 3.58 13.48
CA GLU A 118 8.00 3.27 13.57
C GLU A 118 7.67 1.99 12.78
N ASN A 119 8.48 1.67 11.77
CA ASN A 119 8.48 0.35 11.12
C ASN A 119 8.58 -0.83 12.12
N ASP A 120 9.42 -0.73 13.16
CA ASP A 120 9.60 -1.81 14.14
C ASP A 120 8.35 -2.07 14.99
N LYS A 121 7.40 -1.13 14.94
CA LYS A 121 6.20 -1.07 15.78
C LYS A 121 4.90 -1.07 15.00
N LYS A 122 4.92 -1.00 13.67
CA LYS A 122 3.73 -0.96 12.80
C LYS A 122 3.95 -1.67 11.46
N HIS A 123 4.83 -2.66 11.48
CA HIS A 123 5.20 -3.44 10.32
C HIS A 123 3.97 -3.98 9.56
N GLU A 124 2.93 -4.38 10.28
CA GLU A 124 1.72 -4.97 9.71
C GLU A 124 0.88 -3.95 8.93
N GLY A 125 1.18 -2.65 9.03
CA GLY A 125 0.54 -1.58 8.30
C GLY A 125 1.10 -1.33 6.90
N TYR A 126 2.16 -2.03 6.47
CA TYR A 126 2.65 -1.93 5.09
C TYR A 126 1.79 -2.74 4.14
N GLY A 127 1.53 -2.19 2.96
CA GLY A 127 0.87 -2.90 1.88
C GLY A 127 1.28 -2.39 0.52
N TRP A 128 1.19 -3.27 -0.46
CA TRP A 128 1.45 -2.98 -1.85
C TRP A 128 0.18 -2.98 -2.67
N VAL A 129 0.10 -2.01 -3.56
CA VAL A 129 -0.81 -2.04 -4.70
C VAL A 129 0.01 -2.06 -5.98
N VAL A 130 -0.11 -3.11 -6.77
CA VAL A 130 0.67 -3.34 -8.00
C VAL A 130 -0.28 -3.51 -9.16
N ARG A 131 -0.03 -2.78 -10.25
CA ARG A 131 -0.85 -2.83 -11.46
C ARG A 131 0.03 -2.92 -12.69
N ARG A 132 -0.46 -3.68 -13.65
CA ARG A 132 0.21 -3.93 -14.93
C ARG A 132 -0.80 -3.78 -16.07
N ASP A 133 -0.32 -3.41 -17.25
CA ASP A 133 -1.10 -3.33 -18.49
C ASP A 133 -2.41 -2.52 -18.35
N GLN A 134 -2.34 -1.41 -17.63
CA GLN A 134 -3.49 -0.56 -17.40
C GLN A 134 -4.00 0.04 -18.73
N PRO A 135 -5.33 0.10 -18.94
CA PRO A 135 -5.90 0.69 -20.14
C PRO A 135 -5.50 2.15 -20.33
N CYS A 136 -5.23 2.51 -21.59
CA CYS A 136 -4.81 3.85 -21.99
C CYS A 136 -5.71 4.44 -23.09
N PRO A 137 -7.02 4.62 -22.85
CA PRO A 137 -7.96 4.99 -23.91
C PRO A 137 -7.71 6.39 -24.50
N ASN A 138 -7.09 7.30 -23.73
CA ASN A 138 -6.94 8.71 -24.08
C ASN A 138 -5.48 9.13 -24.34
N GLY A 139 -4.53 8.19 -24.39
CA GLY A 139 -3.09 8.48 -24.34
C GLY A 139 -2.66 9.00 -22.96
N ASN A 140 -1.36 9.24 -22.79
CA ASN A 140 -0.75 9.81 -21.57
C ASN A 140 -1.23 9.12 -20.29
N CYS A 141 -0.88 7.85 -20.19
CA CYS A 141 -1.36 7.00 -19.13
C CYS A 141 -0.22 6.48 -18.26
N ILE A 142 -0.58 6.16 -17.03
CA ILE A 142 0.17 5.23 -16.21
C ILE A 142 -0.25 3.82 -16.66
N THR A 143 0.69 3.06 -17.22
CA THR A 143 0.42 1.70 -17.70
C THR A 143 0.72 0.65 -16.65
N ASP A 144 1.69 0.91 -15.78
CA ASP A 144 2.15 -0.03 -14.77
C ASP A 144 2.67 0.74 -13.58
N PHE A 145 2.44 0.21 -12.40
CA PHE A 145 3.01 0.76 -11.19
C PHE A 145 3.10 -0.28 -10.09
N ARG A 146 3.98 -0.02 -9.13
CA ARG A 146 3.87 -0.57 -7.79
C ARG A 146 3.94 0.58 -6.80
N LEU A 147 2.98 0.63 -5.89
CA LEU A 147 2.87 1.61 -4.81
C LEU A 147 2.87 0.84 -3.49
N GLU A 148 3.91 1.03 -2.69
CA GLU A 148 3.89 0.69 -1.29
C GLU A 148 3.28 1.85 -0.51
N TYR A 149 2.36 1.54 0.38
CA TYR A 149 1.88 2.46 1.39
C TYR A 149 2.15 1.86 2.78
N HIS A 150 2.35 2.74 3.76
CA HIS A 150 2.27 2.39 5.17
C HIS A 150 1.02 3.06 5.72
N GLY A 151 -0.02 2.32 6.11
CA GLY A 151 -1.27 2.91 6.59
C GLY A 151 -2.29 1.89 7.06
N ILE A 152 -3.02 2.25 8.12
CA ILE A 152 -4.07 1.43 8.74
C ILE A 152 -5.42 2.07 8.49
N PHE A 153 -6.28 1.43 7.70
CA PHE A 153 -7.57 1.98 7.25
C PHE A 153 -8.64 1.77 8.33
N GLY A 154 -8.43 2.41 9.47
CA GLY A 154 -9.24 2.34 10.68
C GLY A 154 -8.76 3.37 11.71
N ALA A 155 -9.18 3.23 12.97
CA ALA A 155 -8.94 4.22 14.03
C ALA A 155 -7.47 4.64 14.17
N ALA A 156 -6.52 3.68 14.19
CA ALA A 156 -5.11 4.00 14.38
C ALA A 156 -4.49 4.83 13.26
N GLY A 157 -4.83 4.55 12.00
CA GLY A 157 -4.34 5.38 10.91
C GLY A 157 -5.18 6.65 10.69
N ALA A 158 -6.46 6.66 11.09
CA ALA A 158 -7.30 7.84 11.06
C ALA A 158 -6.72 8.98 11.92
N VAL A 159 -6.15 8.68 13.08
CA VAL A 159 -5.47 9.70 13.91
C VAL A 159 -4.07 10.08 13.42
N THR A 160 -3.53 9.35 12.44
CA THR A 160 -2.20 9.59 11.87
C THR A 160 -2.35 10.41 10.59
N ARG A 161 -1.69 11.56 10.49
CA ARG A 161 -1.74 12.41 9.29
C ARG A 161 -0.73 11.99 8.24
N TYR A 162 0.53 11.89 8.65
CA TYR A 162 1.63 11.52 7.78
C TYR A 162 1.83 10.03 7.76
N HIS A 163 1.79 9.49 6.56
CA HIS A 163 2.13 8.12 6.28
C HIS A 163 3.26 8.12 5.26
N SER A 164 3.91 6.97 5.10
CA SER A 164 4.99 6.85 4.14
C SER A 164 4.56 6.03 2.93
N TYR A 165 5.22 6.27 1.81
CA TYR A 165 5.00 5.52 0.58
C TYR A 165 6.29 5.36 -0.22
N SER A 166 6.25 4.44 -1.19
CA SER A 166 7.20 4.37 -2.30
C SER A 166 6.45 3.98 -3.56
N ALA A 167 6.79 4.60 -4.68
CA ALA A 167 6.16 4.36 -5.95
C ALA A 167 7.21 4.18 -7.06
N GLU A 168 6.98 3.19 -7.90
CA GLU A 168 7.64 3.05 -9.21
C GLU A 168 6.54 2.98 -10.25
N ILE A 169 6.61 3.84 -11.26
CA ILE A 169 5.52 4.10 -12.19
C ILE A 169 6.08 4.14 -13.61
N ARG A 170 5.48 3.36 -14.52
CA ARG A 170 5.71 3.48 -15.96
C ARG A 170 4.59 4.31 -16.55
N VAL A 171 4.99 5.38 -17.23
CA VAL A 171 4.08 6.27 -17.95
C VAL A 171 4.36 6.23 -19.44
N CYS A 172 3.33 6.36 -20.27
CA CYS A 172 3.44 6.32 -21.72
C CYS A 172 2.51 7.33 -22.36
N VAL A 173 2.98 8.02 -23.40
CA VAL A 173 2.10 8.81 -24.30
C VAL A 173 1.25 7.86 -25.13
N ASN A 174 1.89 6.84 -25.71
CA ASN A 174 1.26 5.77 -26.45
C ASN A 174 1.81 4.42 -25.96
N PRO A 175 1.03 3.58 -25.26
CA PRO A 175 1.52 2.31 -24.73
C PRO A 175 1.88 1.30 -25.83
N SER A 176 1.39 1.50 -27.06
CA SER A 176 1.76 0.66 -28.21
C SER A 176 3.12 1.02 -28.80
N ASP A 177 3.69 2.15 -28.40
CA ASP A 177 5.03 2.60 -28.79
C ASP A 177 5.90 2.79 -27.53
N PRO A 178 6.72 1.77 -27.18
CA PRO A 178 7.59 1.81 -26.01
C PRO A 178 8.56 2.99 -25.98
N SER A 179 8.88 3.60 -27.14
CA SER A 179 9.75 4.78 -27.19
C SER A 179 9.13 6.02 -26.56
N THR A 180 7.80 6.00 -26.38
CA THR A 180 7.06 7.09 -25.73
C THR A 180 6.87 6.89 -24.23
N CYS A 181 7.46 5.83 -23.68
CA CYS A 181 7.35 5.50 -22.27
C CYS A 181 8.58 5.95 -21.47
N GLY A 182 8.35 6.27 -20.20
CA GLY A 182 9.37 6.59 -19.21
C GLY A 182 9.02 6.04 -17.83
N ILE A 183 9.98 6.12 -16.91
CA ILE A 183 9.86 5.64 -15.53
C ILE A 183 9.98 6.80 -14.56
N PHE A 184 9.05 6.86 -13.61
CA PHE A 184 9.14 7.70 -12.43
C PHE A 184 9.32 6.81 -11.20
N ARG A 185 10.29 7.16 -10.35
CA ARG A 185 10.49 6.52 -9.05
C ARG A 185 10.57 7.58 -7.97
N SER A 186 9.87 7.35 -6.87
CA SER A 186 10.04 8.16 -5.68
C SER A 186 9.47 7.46 -4.45
N GLY A 187 9.49 8.16 -3.33
CA GLY A 187 8.76 7.79 -2.14
C GLY A 187 8.60 9.01 -1.26
N GLY A 188 8.47 8.81 0.03
CA GLY A 188 8.46 9.89 1.00
C GLY A 188 7.21 9.86 1.82
N TRP A 189 6.69 11.04 2.10
CA TRP A 189 5.52 11.23 2.95
C TRP A 189 4.27 11.48 2.12
N ALA A 190 3.21 10.80 2.49
CA ALA A 190 1.86 11.05 2.06
C ALA A 190 1.14 11.81 3.18
N ASP A 191 0.73 13.04 2.91
CA ASP A 191 -0.26 13.73 3.73
C ASP A 191 -1.64 13.34 3.21
N PHE A 192 -2.42 12.63 4.03
CA PHE A 192 -3.77 12.24 3.63
C PHE A 192 -4.82 13.34 3.89
N GLY A 193 -4.42 14.47 4.48
CA GLY A 193 -5.31 15.60 4.73
C GLY A 193 -6.41 15.32 5.76
N ARG A 194 -7.51 16.08 5.73
CA ARG A 194 -8.56 16.05 6.78
C ARG A 194 -9.41 14.80 6.72
N LEU A 195 -9.99 14.35 7.82
CA LEU A 195 -10.90 13.19 7.84
C LEU A 195 -12.36 13.63 7.99
N PHE A 196 -13.25 13.02 7.21
CA PHE A 196 -14.69 13.06 7.46
C PHE A 196 -15.32 11.67 7.42
N THR A 197 -16.48 11.58 8.04
CA THR A 197 -17.41 10.47 7.89
C THR A 197 -18.74 10.97 7.32
N THR A 198 -19.62 10.04 7.00
CA THR A 198 -20.95 10.32 6.44
C THR A 198 -22.05 10.04 7.46
N PRO A 199 -23.28 10.51 7.22
CA PRO A 199 -24.44 10.07 7.98
C PRO A 199 -24.59 8.54 7.96
N PRO A 200 -25.18 7.94 9.03
CA PRO A 200 -25.40 6.50 9.08
C PRO A 200 -26.13 5.97 7.83
N ASN A 201 -25.66 4.83 7.30
CA ASN A 201 -26.15 4.18 6.07
C ASN A 201 -25.83 4.90 4.75
N VAL A 202 -25.06 5.99 4.76
CA VAL A 202 -24.57 6.64 3.53
C VAL A 202 -23.16 6.17 3.26
N VAL A 203 -22.99 5.14 2.43
CA VAL A 203 -21.67 4.63 2.04
C VAL A 203 -21.24 5.36 0.75
N ASP A 204 -20.83 6.60 0.87
CA ASP A 204 -20.42 7.41 -0.29
C ASP A 204 -19.33 8.40 0.12
N CYS A 205 -18.33 8.54 -0.71
CA CYS A 205 -17.25 9.49 -0.54
C CYS A 205 -17.26 10.56 -1.64
N SER A 206 -18.38 10.74 -2.35
CA SER A 206 -18.59 11.76 -3.39
C SER A 206 -18.79 13.17 -2.84
N HIS A 207 -18.54 14.19 -3.68
CA HIS A 207 -18.66 15.63 -3.35
C HIS A 207 -20.05 16.09 -2.93
N GLU A 208 -21.04 15.25 -3.16
CA GLU A 208 -22.45 15.61 -3.07
C GLU A 208 -23.08 15.18 -1.75
N VAL A 209 -22.39 14.34 -0.96
CA VAL A 209 -22.89 13.90 0.33
C VAL A 209 -22.48 14.83 1.47
N GLN A 210 -23.38 14.98 2.44
CA GLN A 210 -23.11 15.71 3.67
C GLN A 210 -21.93 15.07 4.41
N ASP A 211 -20.91 15.85 4.65
CA ASP A 211 -19.75 15.48 5.43
C ASP A 211 -19.97 15.74 6.93
N ILE A 212 -19.44 14.85 7.76
CA ILE A 212 -19.32 15.03 9.21
C ILE A 212 -17.82 15.07 9.50
N PRO A 213 -17.22 16.27 9.62
CA PRO A 213 -15.79 16.40 9.88
C PRO A 213 -15.40 15.74 11.19
N ILE A 214 -14.30 15.00 11.17
CA ILE A 214 -13.71 14.41 12.37
C ILE A 214 -12.52 15.29 12.74
N SER A 215 -12.61 15.96 13.88
CA SER A 215 -11.52 16.82 14.36
C SER A 215 -10.38 15.95 14.87
N LEU A 216 -9.28 15.89 14.13
CA LEU A 216 -8.10 15.14 14.55
C LEU A 216 -7.06 16.07 15.18
N PRO A 217 -6.29 15.60 16.18
CA PRO A 217 -5.20 16.37 16.77
C PRO A 217 -4.20 16.90 15.72
N ALA A 218 -4.00 16.15 14.63
CA ALA A 218 -3.06 16.49 13.56
C ALA A 218 -3.62 17.44 12.48
N ASP A 219 -4.92 17.74 12.47
CA ASP A 219 -5.53 18.60 11.44
C ASP A 219 -5.20 20.09 11.61
N THR A 220 -4.81 20.50 12.82
CA THR A 220 -4.41 21.89 13.12
C THR A 220 -2.98 22.22 12.68
N GLN A 221 -2.20 21.22 12.26
CA GLN A 221 -0.75 21.32 12.16
C GLN A 221 -0.25 21.96 10.85
N PHE A 222 -0.97 21.82 9.73
CA PHE A 222 -0.57 22.42 8.45
C PHE A 222 -1.77 22.78 7.58
N PHE A 223 -1.75 24.06 7.14
CA PHE A 223 -2.73 24.82 6.36
C PHE A 223 -4.18 24.78 6.87
N ASN A 224 -4.69 25.97 7.20
CA ASN A 224 -6.13 26.16 7.25
C ASN A 224 -6.63 26.12 5.80
N LEU A 225 -6.93 24.93 5.29
CA LEU A 225 -7.55 24.75 3.98
C LEU A 225 -8.99 25.25 4.10
N ASN A 226 -9.15 26.58 4.00
CA ASN A 226 -10.41 27.25 3.69
C ASN A 226 -10.72 27.06 2.19
N ARG A 227 -10.62 25.82 1.71
CA ARG A 227 -11.01 25.42 0.36
C ARG A 227 -11.89 24.17 0.48
N PRO A 228 -13.20 24.35 0.66
CA PRO A 228 -14.18 23.25 0.59
C PRO A 228 -14.08 22.43 -0.71
N ASP A 229 -13.44 23.00 -1.73
CA ASP A 229 -13.34 22.47 -3.09
C ASP A 229 -12.14 21.52 -3.29
N SER A 230 -11.16 21.49 -2.37
CA SER A 230 -9.92 20.71 -2.47
C SER A 230 -10.04 19.32 -1.84
N ARG A 231 -10.87 18.45 -2.43
CA ARG A 231 -11.10 17.09 -1.91
C ARG A 231 -9.95 16.11 -2.08
N ASP A 232 -9.01 16.45 -2.94
CA ASP A 232 -7.74 15.75 -3.04
C ASP A 232 -6.97 15.80 -1.71
N GLU A 233 -7.33 16.66 -0.76
CA GLU A 233 -6.74 16.76 0.58
C GLU A 233 -7.62 16.13 1.68
N ILE A 234 -8.43 15.12 1.36
CA ILE A 234 -9.43 14.59 2.29
C ILE A 234 -9.44 13.06 2.35
N ARG A 235 -9.47 12.51 3.57
CA ARG A 235 -9.84 11.13 3.91
C ARG A 235 -11.34 11.01 4.14
N CYS A 236 -11.92 9.96 3.60
CA CYS A 236 -13.29 9.58 3.81
C CYS A 236 -13.37 8.19 4.45
N HIS A 237 -14.10 8.10 5.55
CA HIS A 237 -14.49 6.82 6.14
C HIS A 237 -15.99 6.85 6.43
N PRO A 238 -16.84 6.41 5.50
CA PRO A 238 -18.28 6.33 5.71
C PRO A 238 -18.63 5.56 7.00
N ASN A 239 -19.69 5.98 7.67
CA ASN A 239 -20.17 5.28 8.86
C ASN A 239 -21.00 4.07 8.43
N LEU A 240 -20.40 2.88 8.51
CA LEU A 240 -21.01 1.64 8.09
C LEU A 240 -21.94 1.13 9.20
N ALA A 241 -23.22 0.89 8.87
CA ALA A 241 -24.15 0.35 9.83
C ALA A 241 -23.86 -1.13 10.12
N ALA A 242 -24.16 -1.60 11.33
CA ALA A 242 -23.94 -2.98 11.76
C ALA A 242 -24.60 -4.08 10.88
N MET A 243 -25.48 -3.74 9.94
CA MET A 243 -26.09 -4.71 9.01
C MET A 243 -25.22 -5.05 7.79
N THR A 244 -24.14 -4.32 7.52
CA THR A 244 -23.15 -4.73 6.49
C THR A 244 -22.10 -5.70 7.02
N SER A 245 -22.08 -6.00 8.33
CA SER A 245 -20.89 -6.51 9.02
C SER A 245 -20.71 -8.02 9.15
N SER A 246 -21.62 -8.88 8.66
CA SER A 246 -21.47 -10.34 8.83
C SER A 246 -21.57 -11.20 7.58
N THR A 247 -22.13 -10.69 6.47
CA THR A 247 -22.27 -11.43 5.19
C THR A 247 -22.51 -10.52 3.97
N GLY A 248 -22.48 -9.19 4.15
CA GLY A 248 -23.21 -8.26 3.29
C GLY A 248 -22.34 -7.58 2.25
N ASN A 249 -22.17 -8.20 1.07
CA ASN A 249 -21.64 -7.58 -0.15
C ASN A 249 -20.49 -6.59 0.13
N ILE A 250 -19.27 -7.10 0.36
CA ILE A 250 -18.08 -6.29 0.09
C ILE A 250 -18.25 -5.78 -1.34
N GLY A 251 -18.61 -4.50 -1.44
CA GLY A 251 -19.23 -3.95 -2.64
C GLY A 251 -18.20 -3.76 -3.74
N GLN A 252 -18.68 -3.49 -4.95
CA GLN A 252 -17.83 -3.00 -6.04
C GLN A 252 -17.17 -1.64 -5.76
N ARG A 253 -17.52 -0.99 -4.64
CA ARG A 253 -17.01 0.33 -4.25
C ARG A 253 -16.20 0.26 -2.96
N PRO A 254 -15.19 1.13 -2.80
CA PRO A 254 -14.46 1.25 -1.55
C PRO A 254 -15.36 1.68 -0.39
N LEU A 255 -15.04 1.19 0.79
CA LEU A 255 -15.68 1.51 2.06
C LEU A 255 -14.82 2.42 2.95
N ALA A 256 -13.57 2.71 2.54
CA ALA A 256 -12.76 3.81 3.04
C ALA A 256 -11.81 4.31 1.93
N GLU A 257 -11.60 5.61 1.84
CA GLU A 257 -10.83 6.26 0.77
C GLU A 257 -9.90 7.33 1.31
N TRP A 258 -8.61 7.22 1.06
CA TRP A 258 -7.60 8.11 1.61
C TRP A 258 -6.78 8.72 0.49
N TRP A 259 -6.94 10.02 0.28
CA TRP A 259 -6.25 10.77 -0.76
C TRP A 259 -4.93 11.29 -0.26
N ALA A 260 -3.83 10.94 -0.93
CA ALA A 260 -2.48 11.33 -0.60
C ALA A 260 -1.92 12.30 -1.63
N HIS A 261 -1.12 13.24 -1.11
CA HIS A 261 -0.14 14.00 -1.87
C HIS A 261 1.24 13.53 -1.50
N GLY A 262 2.00 13.09 -2.50
CA GLY A 262 3.43 12.94 -2.36
C GLY A 262 4.13 14.29 -2.30
N HIS A 263 5.40 14.30 -1.88
CA HIS A 263 6.21 15.52 -1.86
C HIS A 263 6.19 16.26 -3.21
N GLY A 264 6.25 17.59 -3.14
CA GLY A 264 6.30 18.46 -4.33
C GLY A 264 5.10 18.33 -5.28
N ASP A 265 3.99 17.74 -4.85
CA ASP A 265 2.81 17.43 -5.68
C ASP A 265 3.11 16.57 -6.92
N HIS A 266 4.24 15.84 -6.91
CA HIS A 266 4.65 15.03 -8.06
C HIS A 266 3.74 13.83 -8.28
N ILE A 267 3.19 13.27 -7.21
CA ILE A 267 2.35 12.07 -7.25
C ILE A 267 1.14 12.29 -6.36
N ARG A 268 -0.03 11.99 -6.90
CA ARG A 268 -1.29 12.00 -6.17
C ARG A 268 -1.98 10.66 -6.35
N PHE A 269 -2.51 10.14 -5.26
CA PHE A 269 -3.15 8.84 -5.27
C PHE A 269 -4.21 8.74 -4.18
N GLN A 270 -5.16 7.85 -4.38
CA GLN A 270 -6.26 7.58 -3.49
C GLN A 270 -6.21 6.09 -3.15
N LEU A 271 -5.80 5.77 -1.93
CA LEU A 271 -5.89 4.41 -1.44
C LEU A 271 -7.34 4.08 -1.11
N ARG A 272 -7.76 2.88 -1.47
CA ARG A 272 -9.14 2.42 -1.43
C ARG A 272 -9.20 1.10 -0.69
N SER A 273 -9.79 1.09 0.50
CA SER A 273 -10.07 -0.13 1.25
C SER A 273 -11.52 -0.57 1.00
N TYR A 274 -11.71 -1.84 0.71
CA TYR A 274 -13.02 -2.43 0.46
C TYR A 274 -13.59 -3.15 1.69
N ASN A 275 -12.73 -3.41 2.68
CA ASN A 275 -13.08 -4.09 3.92
C ASN A 275 -12.31 -3.51 5.12
N PRO A 276 -12.50 -2.20 5.43
CA PRO A 276 -11.80 -1.54 6.53
C PRO A 276 -12.09 -2.21 7.88
N LEU A 277 -11.17 -2.08 8.84
CA LEU A 277 -11.22 -2.83 10.11
C LEU A 277 -12.43 -2.51 10.99
N GLY A 278 -12.99 -1.30 10.87
CA GLY A 278 -13.98 -0.79 11.81
C GLY A 278 -14.45 0.61 11.45
N ASN A 279 -15.46 1.10 12.17
CA ASN A 279 -15.87 2.50 12.09
C ASN A 279 -14.89 3.43 12.81
N ILE A 280 -14.98 4.72 12.51
CA ILE A 280 -14.31 5.80 13.25
C ILE A 280 -15.33 6.49 14.15
N ASP A 281 -15.05 6.56 15.45
CA ASP A 281 -15.86 7.37 16.36
C ASP A 281 -15.57 8.87 16.12
N PRO A 282 -16.55 9.67 15.66
CA PRO A 282 -16.32 11.09 15.42
C PRO A 282 -16.02 11.87 16.71
N ASN A 283 -16.41 11.36 17.89
CA ASN A 283 -16.15 11.98 19.18
C ASN A 283 -14.83 11.52 19.81
N ASN A 284 -14.34 10.34 19.42
CA ASN A 284 -13.12 9.75 19.95
C ASN A 284 -12.39 8.90 18.89
N PRO A 285 -11.78 9.52 17.86
CA PRO A 285 -11.25 8.82 16.69
C PRO A 285 -10.08 7.87 16.97
N SER A 286 -9.48 7.93 18.18
CA SER A 286 -8.47 6.96 18.64
C SER A 286 -9.06 5.65 19.17
N GLN A 287 -10.38 5.60 19.39
CA GLN A 287 -11.06 4.40 19.84
C GLN A 287 -11.34 3.46 18.66
N TRP A 288 -10.80 2.25 18.75
CA TRP A 288 -11.08 1.20 17.79
C TRP A 288 -12.54 0.73 17.90
N GLN A 289 -13.30 0.85 16.82
CA GLN A 289 -14.65 0.28 16.68
C GLN A 289 -14.62 -0.84 15.62
N LEU A 290 -13.97 -1.95 15.95
CA LEU A 290 -13.80 -3.07 15.02
C LEU A 290 -15.14 -3.68 14.60
N PHE A 291 -15.25 -4.06 13.32
CA PHE A 291 -16.40 -4.83 12.83
C PHE A 291 -16.30 -6.30 13.20
N CYS A 292 -15.09 -6.86 13.14
CA CYS A 292 -14.81 -8.23 13.54
C CYS A 292 -14.38 -8.30 15.00
N LYS A 293 -14.88 -9.31 15.71
CA LYS A 293 -14.31 -9.75 16.99
C LYS A 293 -13.36 -10.94 16.77
N PRO A 294 -12.45 -11.22 17.71
CA PRO A 294 -11.53 -12.35 17.60
C PRO A 294 -12.22 -13.69 17.36
N GLU A 295 -13.44 -13.88 17.89
CA GLU A 295 -14.24 -15.09 17.70
C GLU A 295 -14.99 -15.16 16.36
N ASP A 296 -15.05 -14.07 15.58
CA ASP A 296 -15.80 -13.99 14.34
C ASP A 296 -14.98 -14.52 13.15
N ALA A 297 -14.73 -15.83 13.13
CA ALA A 297 -13.82 -16.48 12.19
C ALA A 297 -14.25 -16.48 10.71
N ASN A 298 -15.37 -15.84 10.36
CA ASN A 298 -15.84 -15.65 8.98
C ASN A 298 -16.11 -14.17 8.68
N CYS A 299 -15.52 -13.26 9.44
CA CYS A 299 -15.71 -11.82 9.25
C CYS A 299 -14.69 -11.28 8.24
N ASP A 300 -15.20 -10.72 7.15
CA ASP A 300 -14.36 -10.27 6.03
C ASP A 300 -13.74 -8.87 6.24
N PHE A 301 -14.03 -8.16 7.34
CA PHE A 301 -13.56 -6.80 7.63
C PHE A 301 -12.19 -6.79 8.32
N ASN A 302 -11.15 -7.14 7.58
CA ASN A 302 -9.78 -7.37 8.08
C ASN A 302 -8.71 -6.56 7.31
N GLN A 303 -9.12 -5.63 6.44
CA GLN A 303 -8.25 -4.80 5.59
C GLN A 303 -7.42 -5.59 4.55
N SER A 304 -7.85 -6.78 4.16
CA SER A 304 -7.19 -7.59 3.13
C SER A 304 -7.46 -7.15 1.69
N MET A 305 -8.46 -6.31 1.44
CA MET A 305 -8.86 -5.91 0.09
C MET A 305 -8.59 -4.43 -0.13
N MET A 306 -7.50 -4.16 -0.87
CA MET A 306 -7.00 -2.81 -1.14
C MET A 306 -6.82 -2.58 -2.64
N SER A 307 -7.04 -1.34 -3.08
CA SER A 307 -6.66 -0.86 -4.41
C SER A 307 -6.21 0.59 -4.29
N VAL A 308 -5.75 1.16 -5.40
CA VAL A 308 -5.37 2.56 -5.50
C VAL A 308 -5.94 3.16 -6.77
N PHE A 309 -6.43 4.39 -6.66
CA PHE A 309 -6.56 5.29 -7.79
C PHE A 309 -5.40 6.30 -7.73
N MET A 310 -4.34 6.12 -8.50
CA MET A 310 -3.45 7.20 -8.96
C MET A 310 -4.25 8.28 -9.73
N GLY A 311 -4.98 9.07 -8.97
CA GLY A 311 -5.94 10.07 -9.41
C GLY A 311 -5.29 11.43 -9.48
N TYR A 312 -5.41 12.05 -10.65
CA TYR A 312 -4.79 13.32 -11.01
C TYR A 312 -3.28 13.24 -11.13
N VAL A 313 -2.85 12.84 -12.33
CA VAL A 313 -1.68 13.43 -12.99
C VAL A 313 -0.38 13.26 -12.21
N LEU A 314 0.46 12.29 -12.61
CA LEU A 314 1.90 12.48 -12.43
C LEU A 314 2.27 13.74 -13.20
N HIS A 315 2.50 14.83 -12.46
CA HIS A 315 2.77 16.12 -13.05
C HIS A 315 4.27 16.27 -13.25
N ILE A 316 4.67 16.27 -14.51
CA ILE A 316 6.08 16.43 -14.84
C ILE A 316 6.37 17.91 -15.03
N HIS A 317 6.75 18.55 -13.93
CA HIS A 317 7.21 19.93 -13.95
C HIS A 317 8.52 20.07 -14.72
N GLU A 318 8.67 21.13 -15.54
CA GLU A 318 9.95 21.41 -16.22
C GLU A 318 11.08 21.66 -15.19
N PHE A 319 10.71 22.20 -14.02
CA PHE A 319 11.63 22.48 -12.93
C PHE A 319 11.14 21.85 -11.63
N LEU A 320 12.05 21.20 -10.90
CA LEU A 320 11.85 20.92 -9.48
C LEU A 320 12.03 22.20 -8.66
N ALA A 321 11.69 22.10 -7.37
CA ALA A 321 12.09 23.07 -6.36
C ALA A 321 13.58 23.44 -6.50
N SER A 322 13.91 24.69 -6.21
CA SER A 322 15.24 25.28 -6.44
C SER A 322 15.63 25.47 -7.91
N ASN A 323 14.66 25.51 -8.83
CA ASN A 323 14.84 25.77 -10.28
C ASN A 323 15.77 24.75 -10.97
N VAL A 324 15.77 23.49 -10.51
CA VAL A 324 16.54 22.43 -11.15
C VAL A 324 15.72 21.86 -12.29
N ARG A 325 16.24 21.97 -13.52
CA ARG A 325 15.57 21.48 -14.73
C ARG A 325 15.57 19.96 -14.75
N VAL A 326 14.42 19.34 -15.03
CA VAL A 326 14.31 17.87 -15.09
C VAL A 326 14.73 17.28 -16.44
N ASP A 327 14.80 18.12 -17.48
CA ASP A 327 15.38 17.85 -18.81
C ASP A 327 16.65 18.68 -18.95
N ALA A 328 17.77 18.07 -18.58
CA ALA A 328 19.06 18.75 -18.56
C ALA A 328 19.57 19.04 -19.99
N ASN A 329 19.16 18.24 -20.97
CA ASN A 329 19.72 18.27 -22.33
C ASN A 329 18.86 19.04 -23.35
N GLY A 330 17.61 19.37 -23.00
CA GLY A 330 16.65 20.11 -23.82
C GLY A 330 15.97 19.30 -24.92
N ASP A 331 15.98 17.96 -24.85
CA ASP A 331 15.36 17.08 -25.85
C ASP A 331 13.85 16.87 -25.66
N GLY A 332 13.28 17.49 -24.62
CA GLY A 332 11.85 17.37 -24.28
C GLY A 332 11.53 16.13 -23.44
N ARG A 333 12.54 15.45 -22.90
CA ARG A 333 12.38 14.27 -22.03
C ARG A 333 13.17 14.44 -20.75
N THR A 334 12.62 13.90 -19.67
CA THR A 334 13.27 13.97 -18.36
C THR A 334 14.47 13.04 -18.26
N ASP A 335 15.53 13.49 -17.59
CA ASP A 335 16.73 12.71 -17.32
C ASP A 335 17.34 12.99 -15.91
N LEU A 336 16.49 13.41 -14.97
CA LEU A 336 16.91 13.82 -13.63
C LEU A 336 16.79 12.71 -12.58
N MET A 337 17.87 12.54 -11.82
CA MET A 337 17.88 11.73 -10.59
C MET A 337 18.56 12.49 -9.45
N GLY A 338 18.24 12.10 -8.21
CA GLY A 338 18.89 12.65 -7.03
C GLY A 338 18.08 12.37 -5.79
N TYR A 339 18.13 13.33 -4.86
CA TYR A 339 17.39 13.27 -3.61
C TYR A 339 16.52 14.50 -3.45
N VAL A 340 15.39 14.33 -2.77
CA VAL A 340 14.55 15.41 -2.27
C VAL A 340 14.43 15.33 -0.76
N SER A 341 14.16 16.47 -0.13
CA SER A 341 13.71 16.50 1.27
C SER A 341 12.31 15.91 1.38
N ARG A 342 11.85 15.64 2.61
CA ARG A 342 10.44 15.24 2.84
C ARG A 342 9.41 16.28 2.37
N TRP A 343 9.86 17.50 2.06
CA TRP A 343 9.04 18.60 1.56
C TRP A 343 9.09 18.76 0.04
N GLY A 344 9.91 17.95 -0.65
CA GLY A 344 10.05 18.00 -2.11
C GLY A 344 11.17 18.92 -2.60
N ASP A 345 11.95 19.52 -1.69
CA ASP A 345 13.08 20.35 -2.08
C ASP A 345 14.23 19.49 -2.62
N TYR A 346 14.74 19.80 -3.81
CA TYR A 346 15.90 19.11 -4.36
C TYR A 346 17.12 19.26 -3.44
N ASN A 347 17.71 18.14 -3.02
CA ASN A 347 18.77 18.08 -2.03
C ASN A 347 20.04 17.46 -2.59
N GLN A 348 20.95 18.32 -3.07
CA GLN A 348 22.25 17.93 -3.63
C GLN A 348 23.28 17.48 -2.58
N SER A 349 23.02 17.72 -1.29
CA SER A 349 23.96 17.36 -0.23
C SER A 349 23.90 15.88 0.16
N CYS A 350 22.84 15.18 -0.26
CA CYS A 350 22.61 13.79 0.04
C CYS A 350 23.51 12.86 -0.78
N THR A 351 24.06 11.85 -0.11
CA THR A 351 24.86 10.79 -0.74
C THR A 351 24.27 9.39 -0.51
N ALA A 352 23.27 9.27 0.36
CA ALA A 352 22.57 8.03 0.67
C ALA A 352 21.09 8.31 0.99
N PRO A 353 20.20 7.32 0.78
CA PRO A 353 18.79 7.44 1.15
C PRO A 353 18.59 7.70 2.64
N GLY A 354 17.58 8.50 2.96
CA GLY A 354 17.18 8.80 4.31
C GLY A 354 16.00 9.75 4.35
N LEU A 355 15.67 10.24 5.54
CA LEU A 355 14.45 10.98 5.80
C LEU A 355 14.31 12.29 4.99
N ASP A 356 15.38 13.07 4.87
CA ASP A 356 15.45 14.28 4.02
C ASP A 356 16.35 14.07 2.80
N CYS A 357 16.61 12.80 2.49
CA CYS A 357 17.36 12.32 1.37
C CYS A 357 16.54 11.23 0.68
N ILE A 358 15.32 11.57 0.25
CA ILE A 358 14.41 10.64 -0.41
C ILE A 358 14.86 10.54 -1.87
N PRO A 359 15.29 9.36 -2.34
CA PRO A 359 15.71 9.22 -3.71
C PRO A 359 14.52 9.44 -4.65
N PHE A 360 14.78 10.05 -5.78
CA PHE A 360 13.82 10.15 -6.87
C PHE A 360 14.52 9.97 -8.21
N GLN A 361 13.75 9.58 -9.22
CA GLN A 361 14.22 9.39 -10.57
C GLN A 361 13.11 9.71 -11.57
N TYR A 362 13.44 10.54 -12.54
CA TYR A 362 12.71 10.70 -13.78
C TYR A 362 13.58 10.15 -14.92
N GLU A 363 13.07 9.17 -15.66
CA GLU A 363 13.81 8.50 -16.72
C GLU A 363 12.96 8.46 -17.99
N ASN A 364 13.37 9.23 -19.01
CA ASN A 364 12.78 9.22 -20.35
C ASN A 364 11.28 9.57 -20.41
N ILE A 365 10.75 10.34 -19.45
CA ILE A 365 9.35 10.77 -19.45
C ILE A 365 9.21 12.00 -20.35
N PRO A 366 8.30 12.01 -21.34
CA PRO A 366 8.02 13.20 -22.12
C PRO A 366 7.48 14.34 -21.25
N LEU A 367 8.07 15.53 -21.38
CA LEU A 367 7.77 16.71 -20.55
C LEU A 367 6.57 17.52 -21.02
N ASN A 368 6.38 17.61 -22.32
CA ASN A 368 5.34 18.40 -22.94
C ASN A 368 4.67 17.54 -24.02
N LEU A 369 3.35 17.52 -23.99
CA LEU A 369 2.52 16.73 -24.88
C LEU A 369 1.93 17.57 -26.01
N ASP A 370 1.93 18.90 -25.83
CA ASP A 370 1.41 19.89 -26.77
C ASP A 370 2.51 20.87 -27.18
N TYR A 371 3.11 20.61 -28.35
CA TYR A 371 3.77 21.63 -29.16
C TYR A 371 2.75 22.37 -30.05
N ASN A 372 1.50 22.51 -29.56
CA ASN A 372 0.41 23.07 -30.34
C ASN A 372 0.56 24.60 -30.47
N ASN A 373 -0.01 25.12 -31.55
CA ASN A 373 0.33 26.37 -32.26
C ASN A 373 0.22 27.71 -31.49
N ASP A 374 0.02 27.70 -30.19
CA ASP A 374 -0.12 28.88 -29.33
C ASP A 374 1.08 29.13 -28.40
N GLY A 375 2.14 28.31 -28.51
CA GLY A 375 3.46 28.60 -27.94
C GLY A 375 3.53 28.53 -26.42
N ARG A 376 2.57 27.85 -25.78
CA ARG A 376 2.59 27.56 -24.34
C ARG A 376 2.91 26.09 -24.13
N ASN A 377 3.90 25.79 -23.29
CA ASN A 377 4.18 24.43 -22.87
C ASN A 377 3.12 24.01 -21.85
N GLU A 378 2.22 23.10 -22.21
CA GLU A 378 1.38 22.43 -21.22
C GLU A 378 2.18 21.25 -20.63
N GLU A 379 2.44 21.31 -19.33
CA GLU A 379 3.18 20.25 -18.60
C GLU A 379 2.49 18.89 -18.78
N ALA A 380 3.27 17.84 -19.01
CA ALA A 380 2.74 16.51 -19.27
C ALA A 380 1.99 15.95 -18.06
N ARG A 381 0.89 15.26 -18.35
CA ARG A 381 -0.01 14.73 -17.33
C ARG A 381 -0.37 13.27 -17.58
N TYR A 382 -0.09 12.41 -16.60
CA TYR A 382 -0.33 10.97 -16.73
C TYR A 382 -1.27 10.43 -15.65
N ALA A 383 -2.26 9.63 -16.04
CA ALA A 383 -3.18 8.98 -15.10
C ALA A 383 -3.40 7.52 -15.49
N HIS A 384 -3.74 6.65 -14.52
CA HIS A 384 -4.25 5.32 -14.85
C HIS A 384 -5.79 5.36 -14.89
N THR A 385 -6.38 4.41 -15.61
CA THR A 385 -7.82 4.21 -15.66
C THR A 385 -8.21 3.18 -14.60
N VAL A 386 -8.93 3.58 -13.55
CA VAL A 386 -9.47 2.61 -12.57
C VAL A 386 -10.48 1.70 -13.25
N CYS A 387 -10.48 0.43 -12.88
CA CYS A 387 -11.59 -0.45 -13.20
C CYS A 387 -12.44 -0.73 -11.95
N ASP A 388 -13.43 0.12 -11.67
CA ASP A 388 -14.30 -0.06 -10.49
C ASP A 388 -15.08 -1.39 -10.52
N GLN A 389 -15.31 -1.94 -11.71
CA GLN A 389 -16.04 -3.18 -11.95
C GLN A 389 -15.14 -4.42 -12.00
N CYS A 390 -13.82 -4.26 -11.95
CA CYS A 390 -12.91 -5.38 -12.08
C CYS A 390 -12.80 -6.19 -10.78
N GLN A 391 -12.43 -7.46 -10.97
CA GLN A 391 -12.09 -8.34 -9.87
C GLN A 391 -10.93 -7.76 -9.08
N ARG A 392 -11.10 -7.71 -7.77
CA ARG A 392 -10.06 -7.39 -6.81
C ARG A 392 -9.63 -8.67 -6.13
N VAL A 393 -8.41 -8.67 -5.62
CA VAL A 393 -7.89 -9.80 -4.86
C VAL A 393 -8.18 -9.57 -3.39
N ASP A 394 -8.75 -10.58 -2.75
CA ASP A 394 -8.79 -10.69 -1.31
C ASP A 394 -7.53 -11.43 -0.85
N TYR A 395 -6.75 -10.76 -0.01
CA TYR A 395 -5.51 -11.29 0.54
C TYR A 395 -5.69 -12.01 1.87
N ASP A 396 -6.93 -12.13 2.37
CA ASP A 396 -7.24 -13.05 3.45
C ASP A 396 -7.35 -14.46 2.88
N LEU A 397 -6.30 -15.24 3.11
CA LEU A 397 -6.24 -16.63 2.69
C LEU A 397 -6.63 -17.59 3.83
N SER A 398 -7.17 -17.07 4.94
CA SER A 398 -7.57 -17.89 6.09
C SER A 398 -8.54 -18.99 5.63
N PRO A 399 -8.35 -20.25 6.08
CA PRO A 399 -9.27 -21.33 5.74
C PRO A 399 -10.65 -21.08 6.37
N PRO A 400 -11.73 -21.65 5.81
CA PRO A 400 -13.08 -21.46 6.34
C PRO A 400 -13.19 -21.74 7.84
N GLY A 401 -13.78 -20.81 8.59
CA GLY A 401 -13.91 -20.92 10.05
C GLY A 401 -12.64 -20.61 10.84
N GLN A 402 -11.63 -19.99 10.22
CA GLN A 402 -10.44 -19.45 10.89
C GLN A 402 -10.21 -17.99 10.49
N GLN A 403 -9.56 -17.24 11.38
CA GLN A 403 -9.10 -15.88 11.14
C GLN A 403 -7.61 -15.81 11.47
N TRP A 404 -6.77 -15.71 10.44
CA TRP A 404 -5.31 -15.58 10.62
C TRP A 404 -4.89 -14.11 10.69
N LEU A 405 -5.53 -13.23 9.92
CA LEU A 405 -5.32 -11.78 9.98
C LEU A 405 -5.83 -11.21 11.32
N THR A 406 -4.93 -11.06 12.28
CA THR A 406 -5.28 -10.77 13.68
C THR A 406 -4.41 -9.67 14.31
N TRP A 407 -3.41 -9.17 13.59
CA TRP A 407 -2.46 -8.17 14.09
C TRP A 407 -3.11 -6.93 14.72
N PHE A 408 -4.28 -6.50 14.23
CA PHE A 408 -4.93 -5.27 14.69
C PHE A 408 -5.53 -5.37 16.09
N TYR A 409 -5.90 -6.57 16.56
CA TYR A 409 -6.40 -6.77 17.93
C TYR A 409 -5.33 -6.42 18.98
N ARG A 410 -4.05 -6.67 18.67
CA ARG A 410 -2.90 -6.27 19.52
C ARG A 410 -2.89 -4.76 19.75
N TYR A 411 -3.15 -3.96 18.72
CA TYR A 411 -3.21 -2.50 18.83
C TYR A 411 -4.49 -1.98 19.47
N ALA A 412 -5.59 -2.74 19.36
CA ALA A 412 -6.84 -2.44 20.06
C ALA A 412 -6.79 -2.81 21.56
N GLY A 413 -5.72 -3.44 22.04
CA GLY A 413 -5.60 -3.91 23.43
C GLY A 413 -6.52 -5.10 23.73
N ILE A 414 -6.91 -5.85 22.70
CA ILE A 414 -7.78 -7.02 22.81
C ILE A 414 -6.87 -8.25 22.89
N ALA A 415 -7.02 -9.02 23.96
CA ALA A 415 -6.32 -10.29 24.10
C ALA A 415 -6.90 -11.31 23.11
N ILE A 416 -6.04 -11.91 22.29
CA ILE A 416 -6.38 -13.07 21.47
C ILE A 416 -5.85 -14.29 22.20
N ASP A 417 -6.71 -15.26 22.50
CA ASP A 417 -6.22 -16.56 22.95
C ASP A 417 -5.44 -17.19 21.78
N PRO A 418 -4.19 -17.65 22.00
CA PRO A 418 -3.44 -18.30 20.93
C PRO A 418 -4.29 -19.45 20.38
N PRO A 419 -4.35 -19.64 19.05
CA PRO A 419 -5.09 -20.74 18.46
C PRO A 419 -4.68 -22.02 19.17
N ALA A 420 -5.67 -22.79 19.64
CA ALA A 420 -5.42 -24.04 20.33
C ALA A 420 -4.48 -24.86 19.47
N GLN A 421 -3.28 -25.17 19.99
CA GLN A 421 -2.32 -25.94 19.21
C GLN A 421 -3.05 -27.19 18.69
N PRO A 422 -2.97 -27.49 17.39
CA PRO A 422 -3.60 -28.67 16.85
C PRO A 422 -3.17 -29.85 17.71
N THR A 423 -4.16 -30.55 18.25
CA THR A 423 -3.91 -31.71 19.09
C THR A 423 -3.04 -32.63 18.25
N GLN A 424 -1.80 -32.89 18.70
CA GLN A 424 -0.89 -33.76 17.95
C GLN A 424 -1.67 -34.99 17.53
N GLN A 425 -1.85 -35.15 16.22
CA GLN A 425 -2.53 -36.31 15.69
C GLN A 425 -1.77 -37.51 16.26
N PRO A 426 -2.45 -38.44 16.97
CA PRO A 426 -1.77 -39.52 17.66
C PRO A 426 -0.83 -40.21 16.68
N GLU A 427 0.44 -40.37 17.07
CA GLU A 427 1.43 -41.08 16.27
C GLU A 427 0.78 -42.35 15.70
N PRO A 428 0.94 -42.63 14.39
CA PRO A 428 0.46 -43.88 13.82
C PRO A 428 0.98 -45.00 14.69
N THR A 429 0.07 -45.71 15.36
CA THR A 429 0.44 -46.81 16.24
C THR A 429 1.25 -47.78 15.39
N GLN A 430 2.55 -47.89 15.65
CA GLN A 430 3.41 -48.82 14.93
C GLN A 430 2.77 -50.20 15.07
N GLN A 431 2.23 -50.69 13.95
CA GLN A 431 1.69 -52.02 13.87
C GLN A 431 2.88 -52.96 14.10
N PRO A 432 2.86 -53.82 15.13
CA PRO A 432 4.00 -54.69 15.41
C PRO A 432 4.31 -55.53 14.18
N GLU A 433 5.60 -55.53 13.80
CA GLU A 433 6.09 -56.41 12.74
C GLU A 433 5.65 -57.85 13.03
N PRO A 434 5.11 -58.57 12.03
CA PRO A 434 4.75 -59.96 12.21
C PRO A 434 6.03 -60.75 12.52
N THR A 435 6.09 -61.30 13.73
CA THR A 435 7.12 -62.23 14.17
C THR A 435 7.13 -63.43 13.22
N GLU A 436 8.23 -63.64 12.50
CA GLU A 436 8.47 -64.91 11.82
C GLU A 436 8.60 -66.01 12.88
N GLU A 437 7.67 -66.98 12.86
CA GLU A 437 7.79 -68.21 13.64
C GLU A 437 8.84 -69.16 13.00
N PRO A 438 9.57 -69.93 13.85
CA PRO A 438 10.72 -70.75 13.44
C PRO A 438 10.41 -72.01 12.63
#